data_AF-A0A068YCQ4-F1
#
_entry.id   AF-A0A068YCQ4-F1
#
_cell.length_a   1.000
_cell.length_b   1.000
_cell.length_c   1.000
_cell.angle_alpha   90.00
_cell.angle_beta   90.00
_cell.angle_gamma   90.00
#
_symmetry.space_group_name_H-M   'P 1'
#
loop_
_entity.id
_entity.type
_entity.pdbx_description
1 polymer ?
#
loop_
_entity_poly.entity_id
_entity_poly.type
_entity_poly.pdbx_seq_one_letter_code
_entity_poly.pdbx_strand_id
1 'polypeptide(L)'
;MLAVQRSSSAGTLERKFWYKCAFDGSNWKRTNLFNFQRDVQPEVVEKIAQRCQGFLRELILRGCRNINDDAIRRFTSLCRLIKILDLSECQHLTDETCKYLGQNCPELQQLSLASCPHIGDDGLKKLSACDRLTHLDVSWCAVGDEGLAAIAQGCPGLKELKIMGCHDVTSRGVGHIASRSCGLLLLSLSHCGQNITDEAMVNLAMGCHFLRALSISLCQITDAGLRALAGTLPPSTAAEMLGINLSALPAPLSTSTHAGNGRVTRFPRHRFFANGGAAHRHSSVSTSPLTAPNSPAGWDAPVPQPKPLVIAGCKELRVLEASQCIQITDAGLAALARNCVNLEKLDLEYCSQVTDATLVQLATYCPRINTLVLSHCDQITDEGITRLVGGLCGPQQLQRLAMDNCPLLTDSSLEMLGSVCQNLCQVDLYDCQLITRQGIENLKQQNPRLKIQAFFAPGTPPESALGHRRRYCRCCAIL
;
A
#
# COMPACT_ATOMS: atom_id res chain seq x y z
N MET A 1 -12.47 -15.39 -29.01
CA MET A 1 -12.71 -14.84 -30.37
C MET A 1 -12.06 -15.64 -31.51
N LEU A 2 -10.92 -16.34 -31.31
CA LEU A 2 -10.23 -17.09 -32.39
C LEU A 2 -10.76 -18.51 -32.69
N ALA A 3 -11.64 -19.08 -31.86
CA ALA A 3 -12.08 -20.47 -32.01
C ALA A 3 -13.27 -20.67 -32.98
N VAL A 4 -14.11 -19.65 -33.19
CA VAL A 4 -15.36 -19.79 -33.98
C VAL A 4 -15.12 -19.65 -35.49
N GLN A 5 -13.98 -19.12 -35.91
CA GLN A 5 -13.65 -18.97 -37.34
C GLN A 5 -12.97 -20.22 -37.96
N ARG A 6 -12.62 -21.25 -37.18
CA ARG A 6 -11.85 -22.40 -37.70
C ARG A 6 -12.65 -23.68 -37.99
N SER A 7 -13.96 -23.75 -37.73
CA SER A 7 -14.75 -24.93 -38.11
C SER A 7 -15.41 -24.75 -39.49
N SER A 8 -14.74 -25.20 -40.54
CA SER A 8 -15.25 -25.16 -41.93
C SER A 8 -16.37 -26.18 -42.22
N SER A 9 -16.79 -26.99 -41.24
CA SER A 9 -17.78 -28.07 -41.41
C SER A 9 -19.12 -27.87 -40.68
N ALA A 10 -19.32 -26.80 -39.91
CA ALA A 10 -20.56 -26.59 -39.14
C ALA A 10 -21.66 -25.90 -39.97
N GLY A 11 -22.87 -26.48 -39.95
CA GLY A 11 -24.05 -25.99 -40.67
C GLY A 11 -24.50 -24.59 -40.22
N THR A 12 -25.27 -23.89 -41.05
CA THR A 12 -25.71 -22.50 -40.81
C THR A 12 -26.48 -22.31 -39.49
N LEU A 13 -27.19 -23.35 -39.02
CA LEU A 13 -27.89 -23.34 -37.72
C LEU A 13 -26.94 -23.47 -36.52
N GLU A 14 -25.94 -24.36 -36.59
CA GLU A 14 -24.94 -24.50 -35.53
C GLU A 14 -24.08 -23.24 -35.40
N ARG A 15 -23.73 -22.60 -36.52
CA ARG A 15 -23.06 -21.29 -36.49
C ARG A 15 -23.92 -20.22 -35.82
N LYS A 16 -25.23 -20.16 -36.09
CA LYS A 16 -26.15 -19.24 -35.40
C LYS A 16 -26.30 -19.56 -33.91
N PHE A 17 -26.31 -20.84 -33.54
CA PHE A 17 -26.37 -21.28 -32.14
C PHE A 17 -25.09 -20.92 -31.39
N TRP A 18 -23.92 -21.32 -31.89
CA TRP A 18 -22.64 -20.98 -31.28
C TRP A 18 -22.33 -19.48 -31.31
N TYR A 19 -22.81 -18.75 -32.33
CA TYR A 19 -22.80 -17.28 -32.31
C TYR A 19 -23.67 -16.77 -31.15
N LYS A 20 -24.92 -17.22 -31.03
CA LYS A 20 -25.81 -16.81 -29.92
C LYS A 20 -25.25 -17.16 -28.54
N CYS A 21 -24.59 -18.31 -28.39
CA CYS A 21 -23.94 -18.73 -27.14
C CYS A 21 -22.63 -17.96 -26.88
N ALA A 22 -21.74 -17.81 -27.86
CA ALA A 22 -20.51 -17.01 -27.73
C ALA A 22 -20.80 -15.55 -27.35
N PHE A 23 -21.99 -15.09 -27.65
CA PHE A 23 -22.45 -13.76 -27.29
C PHE A 23 -23.60 -13.73 -26.26
N ASP A 24 -23.76 -14.79 -25.49
CA ASP A 24 -24.45 -14.70 -24.21
C ASP A 24 -23.66 -13.74 -23.31
N GLY A 25 -24.33 -12.73 -22.74
CA GLY A 25 -23.71 -11.74 -21.84
C GLY A 25 -23.01 -12.39 -20.65
N SER A 26 -23.42 -13.60 -20.25
CA SER A 26 -22.77 -14.39 -19.19
C SER A 26 -21.32 -14.78 -19.53
N ASN A 27 -20.96 -14.88 -20.82
CA ASN A 27 -19.61 -15.18 -21.29
C ASN A 27 -18.69 -13.96 -21.32
N TRP A 28 -19.23 -12.75 -21.19
CA TRP A 28 -18.49 -11.49 -21.21
C TRP A 28 -18.39 -10.87 -19.81
N LYS A 29 -18.32 -11.69 -18.75
CA LYS A 29 -18.15 -11.19 -17.37
C LYS A 29 -16.84 -10.42 -17.19
N ARG A 30 -15.79 -10.80 -17.93
CA ARG A 30 -14.46 -10.18 -17.89
C ARG A 30 -14.01 -9.86 -19.30
N THR A 31 -13.49 -8.65 -19.52
CA THR A 31 -12.89 -8.24 -20.80
C THR A 31 -11.59 -7.48 -20.52
N ASN A 32 -10.50 -7.89 -21.18
CA ASN A 32 -9.21 -7.21 -21.09
C ASN A 32 -8.73 -6.83 -22.50
N LEU A 33 -8.60 -5.53 -22.75
CA LEU A 33 -8.16 -5.00 -24.05
C LEU A 33 -6.67 -4.59 -24.08
N PHE A 34 -5.99 -4.62 -22.92
CA PHE A 34 -4.60 -4.17 -22.74
C PHE A 34 -3.62 -4.84 -23.71
N ASN A 35 -3.79 -6.15 -23.96
CA ASN A 35 -2.84 -6.94 -24.75
C ASN A 35 -2.94 -6.72 -26.27
N PHE A 36 -3.96 -6.01 -26.76
CA PHE A 36 -4.27 -6.00 -28.19
C PHE A 36 -4.11 -4.64 -28.86
N GLN A 37 -4.46 -3.51 -28.23
CA GLN A 37 -4.43 -2.20 -28.89
C GLN A 37 -4.26 -1.05 -27.87
N ARG A 38 -3.24 -0.18 -28.05
CA ARG A 38 -3.15 1.11 -27.34
C ARG A 38 -4.11 2.17 -27.90
N ASP A 39 -4.68 1.90 -29.07
CA ASP A 39 -5.59 2.78 -29.82
C ASP A 39 -7.05 2.29 -29.80
N VAL A 40 -7.53 1.83 -28.64
CA VAL A 40 -8.95 1.46 -28.50
C VAL A 40 -9.81 2.72 -28.69
N GLN A 41 -10.63 2.72 -29.74
CA GLN A 41 -11.54 3.81 -30.02
C GLN A 41 -12.72 3.80 -29.02
N PRO A 42 -13.25 4.97 -28.59
CA PRO A 42 -14.41 5.08 -27.71
C PRO A 42 -15.61 4.21 -28.11
N GLU A 43 -15.88 4.09 -29.41
CA GLU A 43 -17.02 3.32 -29.95
C GLU A 43 -16.88 1.82 -29.67
N VAL A 44 -15.65 1.32 -29.48
CA VAL A 44 -15.41 -0.09 -29.13
C VAL A 44 -15.90 -0.37 -27.71
N VAL A 45 -15.61 0.52 -26.76
CA VAL A 45 -16.07 0.38 -25.37
C VAL A 45 -17.59 0.42 -25.31
N GLU A 46 -18.21 1.31 -26.09
CA GLU A 46 -19.66 1.39 -26.19
C GLU A 46 -20.27 0.12 -26.80
N LYS A 47 -19.70 -0.39 -27.89
CA LYS A 47 -20.15 -1.65 -28.51
C LYS A 47 -20.02 -2.83 -27.56
N ILE A 48 -18.94 -2.89 -26.76
CA ILE A 48 -18.78 -3.89 -25.71
C ILE A 48 -19.89 -3.75 -24.68
N ALA A 49 -20.16 -2.53 -24.20
CA ALA A 49 -21.22 -2.28 -23.22
C ALA A 49 -22.61 -2.72 -23.75
N GLN A 50 -22.94 -2.36 -24.98
CA GLN A 50 -24.17 -2.78 -25.66
C GLN A 50 -24.24 -4.30 -25.81
N ARG A 51 -23.12 -4.95 -26.15
CA ARG A 51 -23.08 -6.40 -26.38
C ARG A 51 -23.17 -7.23 -25.12
N CYS A 52 -22.55 -6.76 -24.04
CA CYS A 52 -22.53 -7.41 -22.74
C CYS A 52 -23.87 -7.29 -21.99
N GLN A 53 -24.80 -6.44 -22.45
CA GLN A 53 -26.14 -6.26 -21.88
C GLN A 53 -26.12 -6.03 -20.35
N GLY A 54 -25.12 -5.33 -19.83
CA GLY A 54 -24.97 -5.04 -18.40
C GLY A 54 -24.44 -6.20 -17.52
N PHE A 55 -24.08 -7.35 -18.10
CA PHE A 55 -23.52 -8.49 -17.36
C PHE A 55 -22.01 -8.38 -17.10
N LEU A 56 -21.33 -7.39 -17.68
CA LEU A 56 -19.91 -7.16 -17.48
C LEU A 56 -19.63 -6.86 -15.99
N ARG A 57 -18.64 -7.53 -15.41
CA ARG A 57 -18.19 -7.39 -14.02
C ARG A 57 -16.77 -6.83 -13.93
N GLU A 58 -15.97 -7.05 -14.94
CA GLU A 58 -14.57 -6.64 -15.00
C GLU A 58 -14.22 -6.12 -16.39
N LEU A 59 -13.63 -4.93 -16.43
CA LEU A 59 -13.13 -4.31 -17.64
C LEU A 59 -11.75 -3.70 -17.40
N ILE A 60 -10.79 -4.06 -18.24
CA ILE A 60 -9.41 -3.53 -18.19
C ILE A 60 -9.12 -2.80 -19.50
N LEU A 61 -8.91 -1.48 -19.39
CA LEU A 61 -8.59 -0.55 -20.48
C LEU A 61 -7.27 0.19 -20.24
N ARG A 62 -6.35 -0.39 -19.46
CA ARG A 62 -5.06 0.22 -19.16
C ARG A 62 -4.34 0.72 -20.42
N GLY A 63 -3.84 1.96 -20.38
CA GLY A 63 -3.08 2.58 -21.47
C GLY A 63 -3.87 2.89 -22.74
N CYS A 64 -5.21 2.78 -22.72
CA CYS A 64 -6.05 3.13 -23.87
C CYS A 64 -6.18 4.65 -23.98
N ARG A 65 -5.24 5.27 -24.70
CA ARG A 65 -5.09 6.74 -24.74
C ARG A 65 -6.27 7.46 -25.40
N ASN A 66 -7.03 6.82 -26.29
CA ASN A 66 -8.16 7.49 -26.95
C ASN A 66 -9.45 7.50 -26.11
N ILE A 67 -9.45 6.87 -24.94
CA ILE A 67 -10.63 6.83 -24.06
C ILE A 67 -10.73 8.16 -23.29
N ASN A 68 -11.92 8.77 -23.38
CA ASN A 68 -12.26 10.03 -22.72
C ASN A 68 -13.51 9.86 -21.82
N ASP A 69 -13.86 10.92 -21.09
CA ASP A 69 -14.97 10.91 -20.15
C ASP A 69 -16.32 10.55 -20.80
N ASP A 70 -16.53 10.94 -22.06
CA ASP A 70 -17.74 10.64 -22.81
C ASP A 70 -17.90 9.15 -23.12
N ALA A 71 -16.80 8.47 -23.44
CA ALA A 71 -16.78 7.02 -23.60
C ALA A 71 -17.18 6.33 -22.29
N ILE A 72 -16.64 6.78 -21.16
CA ILE A 72 -16.95 6.24 -19.84
C ILE A 72 -18.38 6.55 -19.43
N ARG A 73 -18.90 7.74 -19.74
CA ARG A 73 -20.31 8.10 -19.53
C ARG A 73 -21.25 7.13 -20.25
N ARG A 74 -21.00 6.85 -21.54
CA ARG A 74 -21.79 5.89 -22.33
C ARG A 74 -21.63 4.46 -21.83
N PHE A 75 -20.44 4.08 -21.40
CA PHE A 75 -20.18 2.77 -20.82
C PHE A 75 -20.94 2.55 -19.51
N THR A 76 -20.81 3.47 -18.56
CA THR A 76 -21.37 3.36 -17.22
C THR A 76 -22.90 3.40 -17.22
N SER A 77 -23.53 4.07 -18.20
CA SER A 77 -24.99 4.06 -18.34
C SER A 77 -25.56 2.69 -18.70
N LEU A 78 -24.78 1.83 -19.37
CA LEU A 78 -25.16 0.48 -19.79
C LEU A 78 -24.65 -0.61 -18.83
N CYS A 79 -23.49 -0.41 -18.20
CA CYS A 79 -22.79 -1.42 -17.39
C CYS A 79 -22.82 -1.10 -15.88
N ARG A 80 -24.00 -1.10 -15.27
CA ARG A 80 -24.20 -0.71 -13.86
C ARG A 80 -23.72 -1.72 -12.82
N LEU A 81 -23.44 -2.96 -13.25
CA LEU A 81 -23.03 -4.07 -12.38
C LEU A 81 -21.51 -4.31 -12.38
N ILE A 82 -20.74 -3.37 -12.94
CA ILE A 82 -19.29 -3.43 -12.97
C ILE A 82 -18.74 -3.44 -11.53
N LYS A 83 -17.77 -4.33 -11.27
CA LYS A 83 -17.12 -4.50 -9.97
C LYS A 83 -15.65 -4.13 -10.01
N ILE A 84 -14.98 -4.42 -11.11
CA ILE A 84 -13.55 -4.17 -11.31
C ILE A 84 -13.40 -3.34 -12.58
N LEU A 85 -12.75 -2.20 -12.47
CA LEU A 85 -12.50 -1.32 -13.60
C LEU A 85 -11.07 -0.80 -13.51
N ASP A 86 -10.28 -1.07 -14.54
CA ASP A 86 -8.92 -0.55 -14.66
C ASP A 86 -8.86 0.41 -15.86
N LEU A 87 -8.68 1.69 -15.55
CA LEU A 87 -8.54 2.81 -16.46
C LEU A 87 -7.16 3.46 -16.32
N SER A 88 -6.18 2.76 -15.76
CA SER A 88 -4.84 3.31 -15.57
C SER A 88 -4.21 3.75 -16.89
N GLU A 89 -3.35 4.78 -16.85
CA GLU A 89 -2.66 5.37 -18.00
C GLU A 89 -3.60 5.92 -19.10
N CYS A 90 -4.89 6.15 -18.80
CA CYS A 90 -5.83 6.80 -19.72
C CYS A 90 -5.75 8.33 -19.56
N GLN A 91 -4.87 8.95 -20.36
CA GLN A 91 -4.44 10.35 -20.16
C GLN A 91 -5.52 11.42 -20.37
N HIS A 92 -6.65 11.10 -20.98
CA HIS A 92 -7.73 12.06 -21.29
C HIS A 92 -8.94 11.94 -20.35
N LEU A 93 -8.81 11.19 -19.25
CA LEU A 93 -9.85 11.11 -18.23
C LEU A 93 -9.70 12.25 -17.22
N THR A 94 -10.83 12.84 -16.84
CA THR A 94 -10.91 13.92 -15.85
C THR A 94 -11.82 13.54 -14.69
N ASP A 95 -12.00 14.45 -13.73
CA ASP A 95 -12.93 14.28 -12.61
C ASP A 95 -14.39 14.00 -13.05
N GLU A 96 -14.78 14.30 -14.29
CA GLU A 96 -16.09 13.90 -14.82
C GLU A 96 -16.23 12.38 -14.96
N THR A 97 -15.15 11.64 -15.24
CA THR A 97 -15.17 10.17 -15.20
C THR A 97 -15.57 9.67 -13.81
N CYS A 98 -14.98 10.23 -12.75
CA CYS A 98 -15.31 9.85 -11.38
C CYS A 98 -16.76 10.15 -11.02
N LYS A 99 -17.32 11.26 -11.54
CA LYS A 99 -18.76 11.58 -11.41
C LYS A 99 -19.65 10.50 -12.02
N TYR A 100 -19.36 10.07 -13.26
CA TYR A 100 -20.15 9.05 -13.92
C TYR A 100 -20.07 7.71 -13.21
N LEU A 101 -18.88 7.34 -12.71
CA LEU A 101 -18.68 6.14 -11.89
C LEU A 101 -19.50 6.20 -10.59
N GLY A 102 -19.38 7.29 -9.83
CA GLY A 102 -20.11 7.49 -8.57
C GLY A 102 -21.64 7.46 -8.74
N GLN A 103 -22.16 7.94 -9.87
CA GLN A 103 -23.60 7.97 -10.15
C GLN A 103 -24.16 6.63 -10.66
N ASN A 104 -23.38 5.89 -11.45
CA ASN A 104 -23.92 4.78 -12.24
C ASN A 104 -23.41 3.39 -11.82
N CYS A 105 -22.35 3.30 -11.01
CA CYS A 105 -21.66 2.05 -10.68
C CYS A 105 -21.67 1.73 -9.16
N PRO A 106 -22.83 1.46 -8.54
CA PRO A 106 -22.93 1.21 -7.10
C PRO A 106 -22.28 -0.11 -6.63
N GLU A 107 -21.98 -1.02 -7.56
CA GLU A 107 -21.34 -2.32 -7.27
C GLU A 107 -19.82 -2.28 -7.43
N LEU A 108 -19.23 -1.10 -7.69
CA LEU A 108 -17.79 -0.97 -7.92
C LEU A 108 -17.00 -1.29 -6.66
N GLN A 109 -16.08 -2.26 -6.77
CA GLN A 109 -15.27 -2.77 -5.66
C GLN A 109 -13.79 -2.47 -5.86
N GLN A 110 -13.31 -2.47 -7.10
CA GLN A 110 -11.92 -2.20 -7.44
C GLN A 110 -11.87 -1.20 -8.60
N LEU A 111 -11.13 -0.11 -8.38
CA LEU A 111 -10.90 0.91 -9.39
C LEU A 111 -9.41 1.26 -9.45
N SER A 112 -8.83 1.22 -10.64
CA SER A 112 -7.53 1.83 -10.90
C SER A 112 -7.69 2.98 -11.88
N LEU A 113 -7.19 4.14 -11.46
CA LEU A 113 -7.05 5.38 -12.22
C LEU A 113 -5.58 5.83 -12.20
N ALA A 114 -4.65 4.91 -11.95
CA ALA A 114 -3.24 5.26 -11.83
C ALA A 114 -2.72 5.96 -13.09
N SER A 115 -1.92 7.00 -12.93
CA SER A 115 -1.36 7.80 -14.02
C SER A 115 -2.43 8.47 -14.91
N CYS A 116 -3.55 8.90 -14.30
CA CYS A 116 -4.55 9.78 -14.92
C CYS A 116 -4.39 11.20 -14.34
N PRO A 117 -3.57 12.07 -14.96
CA PRO A 117 -3.08 13.31 -14.34
C PRO A 117 -4.15 14.39 -14.12
N HIS A 118 -5.31 14.29 -14.79
CA HIS A 118 -6.41 15.25 -14.65
C HIS A 118 -7.49 14.81 -13.66
N ILE A 119 -7.19 13.79 -12.84
CA ILE A 119 -8.04 13.36 -11.74
C ILE A 119 -7.45 13.91 -10.45
N GLY A 120 -8.28 14.62 -9.68
CA GLY A 120 -7.89 15.19 -8.40
C GLY A 120 -8.96 15.07 -7.32
N ASP A 121 -8.92 15.98 -6.36
CA ASP A 121 -9.77 15.92 -5.17
C ASP A 121 -11.27 16.01 -5.47
N ASP A 122 -11.67 16.78 -6.48
CA ASP A 122 -13.06 16.86 -6.92
C ASP A 122 -13.54 15.50 -7.48
N GLY A 123 -12.69 14.83 -8.26
CA GLY A 123 -12.94 13.47 -8.72
C GLY A 123 -13.11 12.48 -7.58
N LEU A 124 -12.23 12.51 -6.57
CA LEU A 124 -12.36 11.66 -5.40
C LEU A 124 -13.61 11.96 -4.56
N LYS A 125 -13.98 13.24 -4.41
CA LYS A 125 -15.24 13.65 -3.77
C LYS A 125 -16.45 13.03 -4.48
N LYS A 126 -16.47 13.05 -5.81
CA LYS A 126 -17.52 12.41 -6.61
C LYS A 126 -17.50 10.88 -6.51
N LEU A 127 -16.30 10.28 -6.48
CA LEU A 127 -16.11 8.84 -6.36
C LEU A 127 -16.53 8.30 -4.98
N SER A 128 -16.51 9.13 -3.93
CA SER A 128 -16.90 8.76 -2.57
C SER A 128 -18.34 8.20 -2.46
N ALA A 129 -19.19 8.40 -3.49
CA ALA A 129 -20.50 7.77 -3.61
C ALA A 129 -20.45 6.24 -3.80
N CYS A 130 -19.30 5.68 -4.22
CA CYS A 130 -19.07 4.24 -4.35
C CYS A 130 -18.73 3.61 -2.98
N ASP A 131 -19.75 3.36 -2.17
CA ASP A 131 -19.61 2.85 -0.79
C ASP A 131 -19.06 1.40 -0.68
N ARG A 132 -19.13 0.63 -1.77
CA ARG A 132 -18.60 -0.74 -1.88
C ARG A 132 -17.14 -0.81 -2.31
N LEU A 133 -16.47 0.32 -2.50
CA LEU A 133 -15.09 0.35 -2.93
C LEU A 133 -14.19 -0.25 -1.86
N THR A 134 -13.39 -1.24 -2.27
CA THR A 134 -12.45 -1.96 -1.39
C THR A 134 -11.01 -1.78 -1.84
N HIS A 135 -10.77 -1.54 -3.13
CA HIS A 135 -9.45 -1.30 -3.70
C HIS A 135 -9.50 -0.04 -4.56
N LEU A 136 -8.64 0.92 -4.26
CA LEU A 136 -8.50 2.15 -5.03
C LEU A 136 -7.03 2.41 -5.32
N ASP A 137 -6.71 2.60 -6.60
CA ASP A 137 -5.40 3.03 -7.04
C ASP A 137 -5.53 4.34 -7.80
N VAL A 138 -5.03 5.42 -7.21
CA VAL A 138 -4.93 6.77 -7.82
C VAL A 138 -3.50 7.25 -7.81
N SER A 139 -2.53 6.32 -7.91
CA SER A 139 -1.12 6.64 -8.00
C SER A 139 -0.84 7.58 -9.18
N TRP A 140 0.00 8.59 -9.01
CA TRP A 140 0.36 9.58 -10.03
C TRP A 140 -0.84 10.40 -10.55
N CYS A 141 -1.82 10.65 -9.68
CA CYS A 141 -2.92 11.59 -9.92
C CYS A 141 -2.69 12.89 -9.13
N ALA A 142 -3.45 13.95 -9.46
CA ALA A 142 -3.41 15.24 -8.78
C ALA A 142 -4.30 15.27 -7.52
N VAL A 143 -4.15 14.25 -6.69
CA VAL A 143 -4.93 14.05 -5.45
C VAL A 143 -4.16 14.59 -4.25
N GLY A 144 -4.87 15.26 -3.34
CA GLY A 144 -4.38 15.74 -2.05
C GLY A 144 -5.24 15.29 -0.87
N ASP A 145 -5.05 15.96 0.27
CA ASP A 145 -5.67 15.58 1.55
C ASP A 145 -7.21 15.64 1.54
N GLU A 146 -7.80 16.58 0.80
CA GLU A 146 -9.25 16.76 0.71
C GLU A 146 -9.93 15.61 -0.03
N GLY A 147 -9.28 15.08 -1.08
CA GLY A 147 -9.74 13.89 -1.79
C GLY A 147 -9.67 12.65 -0.90
N LEU A 148 -8.57 12.50 -0.15
CA LEU A 148 -8.44 11.41 0.83
C LEU A 148 -9.48 11.49 1.94
N ALA A 149 -9.79 12.69 2.44
CA ALA A 149 -10.83 12.90 3.43
C ALA A 149 -12.21 12.47 2.91
N ALA A 150 -12.52 12.79 1.65
CA ALA A 150 -13.78 12.38 1.02
C ALA A 150 -13.89 10.87 0.86
N ILE A 151 -12.82 10.19 0.40
CA ILE A 151 -12.79 8.72 0.30
C ILE A 151 -12.88 8.07 1.68
N ALA A 152 -12.18 8.58 2.68
CA ALA A 152 -12.27 8.10 4.06
C ALA A 152 -13.71 8.17 4.61
N GLN A 153 -14.49 9.17 4.18
CA GLN A 153 -15.88 9.36 4.60
C GLN A 153 -16.86 8.49 3.81
N GLY A 154 -16.68 8.36 2.49
CA GLY A 154 -17.63 7.67 1.61
C GLY A 154 -17.40 6.17 1.42
N CYS A 155 -16.15 5.70 1.58
CA CYS A 155 -15.75 4.33 1.31
C CYS A 155 -15.26 3.61 2.59
N PRO A 156 -16.13 3.29 3.56
CA PRO A 156 -15.72 2.70 4.84
C PRO A 156 -15.15 1.27 4.73
N GLY A 157 -15.41 0.59 3.61
CA GLY A 157 -14.93 -0.76 3.33
C GLY A 157 -13.56 -0.84 2.67
N LEU A 158 -12.83 0.28 2.55
CA LEU A 158 -11.56 0.34 1.85
C LEU A 158 -10.50 -0.54 2.54
N LYS A 159 -9.90 -1.44 1.76
CA LYS A 159 -8.87 -2.40 2.19
C LYS A 159 -7.51 -2.11 1.58
N GLU A 160 -7.49 -1.66 0.32
CA GLU A 160 -6.26 -1.34 -0.38
C GLU A 160 -6.36 0.07 -0.96
N LEU A 161 -5.40 0.91 -0.62
CA LEU A 161 -5.26 2.26 -1.16
C LEU A 161 -3.83 2.46 -1.66
N LYS A 162 -3.71 2.82 -2.94
CA LYS A 162 -2.43 3.19 -3.56
C LYS A 162 -2.50 4.63 -4.04
N ILE A 163 -1.57 5.45 -3.55
CA ILE A 163 -1.47 6.87 -3.85
C ILE A 163 -0.02 7.26 -4.13
N MET A 164 0.74 6.35 -4.76
CA MET A 164 2.15 6.58 -5.05
C MET A 164 2.31 7.82 -5.94
N GLY A 165 3.28 8.69 -5.65
CA GLY A 165 3.54 9.87 -6.48
C GLY A 165 2.48 10.97 -6.39
N CYS A 166 1.52 10.89 -5.47
CA CYS A 166 0.59 11.98 -5.19
C CYS A 166 1.27 13.01 -4.27
N HIS A 167 1.88 14.03 -4.86
CA HIS A 167 2.72 15.00 -4.15
C HIS A 167 1.96 15.98 -3.22
N ASP A 168 0.67 16.17 -3.46
CA ASP A 168 -0.20 17.06 -2.66
C ASP A 168 -0.75 16.37 -1.40
N VAL A 169 -0.46 15.08 -1.21
CA VAL A 169 -0.84 14.33 0.00
C VAL A 169 0.18 14.57 1.10
N THR A 170 -0.31 14.86 2.31
CA THR A 170 0.49 15.05 3.52
C THR A 170 0.12 14.03 4.61
N SER A 171 0.86 14.04 5.72
CA SER A 171 0.54 13.26 6.92
C SER A 171 -0.90 13.46 7.43
N ARG A 172 -1.51 14.64 7.16
CA ARG A 172 -2.90 14.94 7.51
C ARG A 172 -3.90 14.12 6.70
N GLY A 173 -3.70 14.00 5.39
CA GLY A 173 -4.53 13.15 4.53
C GLY A 173 -4.49 11.68 4.94
N VAL A 174 -3.30 11.18 5.31
CA VAL A 174 -3.15 9.84 5.90
C VAL A 174 -3.90 9.73 7.23
N GLY A 175 -3.89 10.78 8.05
CA GLY A 175 -4.70 10.89 9.27
C GLY A 175 -6.21 10.74 9.02
N HIS A 176 -6.74 11.36 7.97
CA HIS A 176 -8.14 11.20 7.59
C HIS A 176 -8.48 9.73 7.25
N ILE A 177 -7.64 9.08 6.45
CA ILE A 177 -7.80 7.65 6.12
C ILE A 177 -7.74 6.80 7.39
N ALA A 178 -6.71 6.98 8.22
CA ALA A 178 -6.52 6.19 9.44
C ALA A 178 -7.65 6.34 10.45
N SER A 179 -8.25 7.53 10.54
CA SER A 179 -9.33 7.81 11.49
C SER A 179 -10.65 7.09 11.17
N ARG A 180 -10.85 6.64 9.92
CA ARG A 180 -12.12 6.06 9.46
C ARG A 180 -11.97 4.67 8.82
N SER A 181 -10.83 4.36 8.25
CA SER A 181 -10.57 3.11 7.52
C SER A 181 -9.93 2.06 8.43
N CYS A 182 -10.69 1.55 9.39
CA CYS A 182 -10.19 0.56 10.35
C CYS A 182 -9.86 -0.81 9.72
N GLY A 183 -10.35 -1.07 8.50
CA GLY A 183 -10.14 -2.32 7.76
C GLY A 183 -8.99 -2.29 6.73
N LEU A 184 -8.18 -1.22 6.71
CA LEU A 184 -7.12 -1.06 5.72
C LEU A 184 -6.03 -2.13 5.90
N LEU A 185 -5.73 -2.85 4.82
CA LEU A 185 -4.75 -3.93 4.74
C LEU A 185 -3.49 -3.51 3.98
N LEU A 186 -3.63 -2.66 2.96
CA LEU A 186 -2.53 -2.18 2.14
C LEU A 186 -2.62 -0.66 1.97
N LEU A 187 -1.51 0.02 2.24
CA LEU A 187 -1.34 1.44 1.94
C LEU A 187 0.01 1.66 1.24
N SER A 188 -0.02 2.36 0.11
CA SER A 188 1.20 2.73 -0.62
C SER A 188 1.27 4.25 -0.78
N LEU A 189 2.30 4.84 -0.16
CA LEU A 189 2.61 6.28 -0.03
C LEU A 189 3.93 6.64 -0.74
N SER A 190 4.50 5.71 -1.50
CA SER A 190 5.83 5.87 -2.09
C SER A 190 5.87 7.07 -3.03
N HIS A 191 6.96 7.81 -3.06
CA HIS A 191 7.10 9.00 -3.92
C HIS A 191 6.08 10.14 -3.66
N CYS A 192 5.33 10.14 -2.55
CA CYS A 192 4.48 11.29 -2.16
C CYS A 192 5.29 12.55 -1.75
N GLY A 193 6.62 12.50 -1.85
CA GLY A 193 7.52 13.61 -1.54
C GLY A 193 7.82 13.76 -0.04
N GLN A 194 8.30 14.94 0.35
CA GLN A 194 8.75 15.22 1.72
C GLN A 194 7.62 15.49 2.72
N ASN A 195 6.36 15.49 2.26
CA ASN A 195 5.19 15.85 3.07
C ASN A 195 4.66 14.71 3.95
N ILE A 196 5.15 13.47 3.75
CA ILE A 196 4.83 12.32 4.57
C ILE A 196 5.93 12.13 5.62
N THR A 197 5.56 12.33 6.88
CA THR A 197 6.45 12.34 8.06
C THR A 197 6.03 11.29 9.09
N ASP A 198 6.74 11.21 10.21
CA ASP A 198 6.39 10.32 11.34
C ASP A 198 4.97 10.53 11.87
N GLU A 199 4.38 11.72 11.70
CA GLU A 199 2.97 12.00 12.02
C GLU A 199 2.03 11.02 11.31
N ALA A 200 2.30 10.69 10.03
CA ALA A 200 1.53 9.71 9.29
C ALA A 200 1.60 8.32 9.94
N MET A 201 2.79 7.93 10.42
CA MET A 201 2.99 6.63 11.06
C MET A 201 2.28 6.54 12.41
N VAL A 202 2.26 7.64 13.17
CA VAL A 202 1.47 7.75 14.41
C VAL A 202 -0.01 7.57 14.10
N ASN A 203 -0.54 8.29 13.09
CA ASN A 203 -1.94 8.17 12.67
C ASN A 203 -2.30 6.72 12.27
N LEU A 204 -1.46 6.07 11.46
CA LEU A 204 -1.66 4.67 11.06
C LEU A 204 -1.62 3.72 12.26
N ALA A 205 -0.68 3.91 13.19
CA ALA A 205 -0.54 3.09 14.38
C ALA A 205 -1.71 3.21 15.37
N MET A 206 -2.49 4.29 15.29
CA MET A 206 -3.69 4.51 16.09
C MET A 206 -4.97 3.93 15.46
N GLY A 207 -5.06 3.89 14.13
CA GLY A 207 -6.29 3.55 13.41
C GLY A 207 -6.25 2.24 12.61
N CYS A 208 -5.11 1.92 12.01
CA CYS A 208 -4.95 0.86 11.00
C CYS A 208 -4.25 -0.39 11.58
N HIS A 209 -4.88 -1.01 12.58
CA HIS A 209 -4.33 -2.17 13.30
C HIS A 209 -4.13 -3.43 12.43
N PHE A 210 -4.93 -3.56 11.36
CA PHE A 210 -4.88 -4.70 10.44
C PHE A 210 -3.97 -4.48 9.23
N LEU A 211 -3.21 -3.39 9.20
CA LEU A 211 -2.33 -3.07 8.09
C LEU A 211 -1.28 -4.19 7.93
N ARG A 212 -1.23 -4.77 6.73
CA ARG A 212 -0.33 -5.88 6.35
C ARG A 212 0.76 -5.42 5.41
N ALA A 213 0.49 -4.46 4.55
CA ALA A 213 1.46 -3.95 3.59
C ALA A 213 1.51 -2.43 3.65
N LEU A 214 2.70 -1.88 3.87
CA LEU A 214 2.96 -0.45 3.90
C LEU A 214 4.18 -0.15 3.03
N SER A 215 4.01 0.75 2.08
CA SER A 215 5.11 1.28 1.27
C SER A 215 5.25 2.78 1.54
N ILE A 216 6.40 3.18 2.07
CA ILE A 216 6.77 4.52 2.52
C ILE A 216 8.11 4.96 1.90
N SER A 217 8.50 4.32 0.79
CA SER A 217 9.75 4.64 0.11
C SER A 217 9.79 6.12 -0.32
N LEU A 218 10.95 6.76 -0.16
CA LEU A 218 11.17 8.19 -0.42
C LEU A 218 10.35 9.16 0.47
N CYS A 219 9.85 8.71 1.62
CA CYS A 219 9.21 9.57 2.62
C CYS A 219 10.21 10.04 3.71
N GLN A 220 9.83 11.06 4.49
CA GLN A 220 10.65 11.59 5.59
C GLN A 220 10.32 10.87 6.91
N ILE A 221 10.66 9.57 6.96
CA ILE A 221 10.37 8.71 8.12
C ILE A 221 11.64 8.44 8.92
N THR A 222 11.54 8.54 10.24
CA THR A 222 12.63 8.26 11.18
C THR A 222 12.33 7.03 12.04
N ASP A 223 13.25 6.70 12.93
CA ASP A 223 13.04 5.69 13.97
C ASP A 223 11.80 5.95 14.84
N ALA A 224 11.38 7.20 15.01
CA ALA A 224 10.17 7.50 15.77
C ALA A 224 8.91 7.01 15.04
N GLY A 225 8.84 7.18 13.72
CA GLY A 225 7.78 6.60 12.89
C GLY A 225 7.77 5.08 12.94
N LEU A 226 8.94 4.42 12.85
CA LEU A 226 9.03 2.97 13.00
C LEU A 226 8.60 2.50 14.41
N ARG A 227 8.97 3.24 15.46
CA ARG A 227 8.51 2.97 16.83
C ARG A 227 7.02 3.17 16.99
N ALA A 228 6.41 4.10 16.25
CA ALA A 228 4.96 4.28 16.22
C ALA A 228 4.28 3.03 15.62
N LEU A 229 4.74 2.59 14.45
CA LEU A 229 4.25 1.35 13.82
C LEU A 229 4.46 0.12 14.73
N ALA A 230 5.59 0.07 15.44
CA ALA A 230 5.86 -0.98 16.42
C ALA A 230 4.99 -0.89 17.69
N GLY A 231 4.27 0.21 17.93
CA GLY A 231 3.50 0.45 19.15
C GLY A 231 4.36 0.70 20.39
N THR A 232 5.60 1.15 20.20
CA THR A 232 6.58 1.42 21.28
C THR A 232 6.90 2.91 21.44
N LEU A 233 6.26 3.77 20.64
CA LEU A 233 6.46 5.22 20.75
C LEU A 233 5.78 5.76 22.02
N PRO A 234 6.45 6.61 22.81
CA PRO A 234 5.82 7.25 23.96
C PRO A 234 4.64 8.14 23.56
N PRO A 235 3.51 8.10 24.29
CA PRO A 235 2.36 8.97 24.00
C PRO A 235 2.68 10.47 24.02
N SER A 236 3.65 10.91 24.83
CA SER A 236 4.09 12.31 24.86
C SER A 236 4.71 12.75 23.54
N THR A 237 5.59 11.93 22.97
CA THR A 237 6.24 12.19 21.68
C THR A 237 5.23 12.15 20.54
N ALA A 238 4.30 11.20 20.58
CA ALA A 238 3.23 11.13 19.58
C ALA A 238 2.30 12.34 19.63
N ALA A 239 1.96 12.85 20.82
CA ALA A 239 1.17 14.06 20.96
C ALA A 239 1.90 15.29 20.42
N GLU A 240 3.21 15.39 20.66
CA GLU A 240 4.05 16.46 20.08
C GLU A 240 4.03 16.41 18.55
N MET A 241 4.21 15.22 17.95
CA MET A 241 4.15 15.01 16.50
C MET A 241 2.79 15.38 15.90
N LEU A 242 1.70 15.11 16.62
CA LEU A 242 0.34 15.45 16.20
C LEU A 242 -0.06 16.90 16.54
N GLY A 243 0.80 17.68 17.20
CA GLY A 243 0.48 19.03 17.67
C GLY A 243 -0.60 19.07 18.76
N ILE A 244 -0.80 17.99 19.52
CA ILE A 244 -1.79 17.88 20.59
C ILE A 244 -1.19 18.40 21.89
N ASN A 245 -1.78 19.45 22.45
CA ASN A 245 -1.34 20.00 23.74
C ASN A 245 -1.86 19.13 24.91
N LEU A 246 -0.98 18.29 25.47
CA LEU A 246 -1.27 17.39 26.60
C LEU A 246 -1.66 18.10 27.91
N SER A 247 -1.37 19.40 28.05
CA SER A 247 -1.74 20.17 29.25
C SER A 247 -3.26 20.38 29.42
N ALA A 248 -4.06 20.03 28.41
CA ALA A 248 -5.53 20.07 28.45
C ALA A 248 -6.20 18.71 28.72
N LEU A 249 -5.42 17.63 28.92
CA LEU A 249 -5.93 16.29 29.25
C LEU A 249 -6.00 16.12 30.78
N PRO A 250 -7.11 15.63 31.35
CA PRO A 250 -7.16 15.34 32.78
C PRO A 250 -6.12 14.27 33.11
N ALA A 251 -5.30 14.54 34.13
CA ALA A 251 -4.26 13.63 34.60
C ALA A 251 -4.86 12.23 34.87
N PRO A 252 -4.13 11.14 34.57
CA PRO A 252 -4.58 9.82 34.97
C PRO A 252 -4.72 9.81 36.50
N LEU A 253 -5.89 9.36 36.99
CA LEU A 253 -6.13 9.10 38.40
C LEU A 253 -5.01 8.18 38.90
N SER A 254 -4.12 8.75 39.72
CA SER A 254 -3.09 8.02 40.42
C SER A 254 -3.77 6.96 41.29
N THR A 255 -3.52 5.68 40.99
CA THR A 255 -3.82 4.60 41.91
C THR A 255 -2.90 4.76 43.12
N SER A 256 -3.41 5.39 44.18
CA SER A 256 -2.76 5.38 45.48
C SER A 256 -2.76 3.94 46.00
N THR A 257 -1.56 3.36 46.05
CA THR A 257 -1.29 2.14 46.81
C THR A 257 -1.44 2.46 48.30
N HIS A 258 -2.62 2.24 48.86
CA HIS A 258 -2.76 2.03 50.29
C HIS A 258 -2.78 0.53 50.58
N ALA A 259 -1.69 0.06 51.18
CA ALA A 259 -1.67 -1.21 51.89
C ALA A 259 -2.57 -1.10 53.13
N GLY A 260 -3.50 -2.05 53.30
CA GLY A 260 -4.36 -2.12 54.49
C GLY A 260 -5.53 -3.11 54.39
N ASN A 261 -5.27 -4.37 54.71
CA ASN A 261 -6.18 -5.41 55.23
C ASN A 261 -7.66 -5.51 54.76
N GLY A 262 -7.92 -6.54 53.95
CA GLY A 262 -8.87 -7.62 54.24
C GLY A 262 -10.37 -7.32 54.40
N ARG A 263 -11.18 -7.62 53.38
CA ARG A 263 -12.29 -8.61 53.45
C ARG A 263 -13.00 -8.79 52.10
N VAL A 264 -13.37 -10.04 51.87
CA VAL A 264 -14.11 -10.62 50.75
C VAL A 264 -15.50 -10.00 50.59
N THR A 265 -15.95 -9.71 49.36
CA THR A 265 -17.31 -10.07 48.86
C THR A 265 -17.38 -10.03 47.33
N ARG A 266 -18.23 -10.92 46.80
CA ARG A 266 -18.37 -11.35 45.41
C ARG A 266 -19.12 -10.33 44.53
N PHE A 267 -18.73 -10.23 43.26
CA PHE A 267 -19.55 -9.69 42.17
C PHE A 267 -20.54 -10.75 41.64
N PRO A 268 -21.79 -10.39 41.28
CA PRO A 268 -22.54 -11.11 40.28
C PRO A 268 -22.58 -10.36 38.95
N ARG A 269 -22.43 -11.14 37.87
CA ARG A 269 -22.58 -10.78 36.46
C ARG A 269 -24.05 -10.47 36.11
N HIS A 270 -24.30 -9.42 35.32
CA HIS A 270 -25.54 -9.23 34.53
C HIS A 270 -25.10 -9.00 33.07
N ARG A 271 -25.24 -9.95 32.13
CA ARG A 271 -26.43 -10.41 31.37
C ARG A 271 -27.27 -9.27 30.74
N PHE A 272 -27.06 -9.13 29.43
CA PHE A 272 -27.90 -8.46 28.44
C PHE A 272 -29.32 -9.04 28.42
N PHE A 273 -30.34 -8.18 28.30
CA PHE A 273 -31.60 -8.49 27.61
C PHE A 273 -32.17 -7.25 26.94
N ALA A 274 -32.82 -7.49 25.80
CA ALA A 274 -33.47 -6.55 24.89
C ALA A 274 -35.00 -6.47 25.15
N ASN A 275 -35.67 -5.65 24.33
CA ASN A 275 -37.10 -5.28 24.23
C ASN A 275 -37.45 -3.97 24.95
N GLY A 276 -38.19 -3.00 24.39
CA GLY A 276 -39.18 -3.02 23.31
C GLY A 276 -40.51 -2.49 23.88
N GLY A 277 -41.12 -1.46 23.27
CA GLY A 277 -42.47 -1.02 23.66
C GLY A 277 -42.81 0.45 23.37
N ALA A 278 -43.84 0.66 22.56
CA ALA A 278 -44.44 1.94 22.18
C ALA A 278 -45.55 2.38 23.16
N ALA A 279 -45.85 3.69 23.25
CA ALA A 279 -47.20 4.21 23.57
C ALA A 279 -47.37 5.71 23.28
N HIS A 280 -48.58 6.04 22.80
CA HIS A 280 -49.15 7.33 22.40
C HIS A 280 -49.59 8.27 23.57
N ARG A 281 -49.73 9.59 23.32
CA ARG A 281 -51.00 10.39 23.27
C ARG A 281 -50.89 11.90 23.68
N HIS A 282 -51.40 12.77 22.78
CA HIS A 282 -52.30 13.97 22.94
C HIS A 282 -51.91 15.19 23.83
N SER A 283 -51.68 16.39 23.24
CA SER A 283 -52.57 17.61 23.09
C SER A 283 -52.82 18.38 24.39
N SER A 284 -52.85 19.71 24.56
CA SER A 284 -52.95 20.96 23.77
C SER A 284 -52.81 22.12 24.81
N VAL A 285 -52.36 23.34 24.54
CA VAL A 285 -53.16 24.54 24.19
C VAL A 285 -52.23 25.77 24.28
N SER A 286 -52.43 26.70 23.36
CA SER A 286 -51.81 28.00 23.17
C SER A 286 -52.36 29.12 24.07
N THR A 287 -51.49 30.01 24.56
CA THR A 287 -51.77 31.44 24.77
C THR A 287 -50.49 32.27 24.57
N SER A 288 -50.54 33.26 23.69
CA SER A 288 -49.58 34.37 23.55
C SER A 288 -50.16 35.60 24.31
N PRO A 289 -49.43 36.70 24.65
CA PRO A 289 -48.54 37.45 23.74
C PRO A 289 -47.29 38.14 24.34
N LEU A 290 -46.37 38.50 23.42
CA LEU A 290 -45.49 39.68 23.38
C LEU A 290 -44.66 40.06 24.64
N THR A 291 -43.35 39.81 24.57
CA THR A 291 -42.28 40.80 24.85
C THR A 291 -40.92 40.20 24.52
N ALA A 292 -40.15 40.88 23.68
CA ALA A 292 -38.70 40.72 23.53
C ALA A 292 -38.04 42.01 24.03
N PRO A 293 -36.72 42.08 24.31
CA PRO A 293 -35.70 41.03 24.21
C PRO A 293 -34.91 40.85 25.53
N ASN A 294 -34.22 39.71 25.71
CA ASN A 294 -32.92 39.65 26.41
C ASN A 294 -32.30 38.25 26.25
N SER A 295 -31.10 38.24 25.66
CA SER A 295 -29.98 37.28 25.68
C SER A 295 -30.26 35.82 26.11
N PRO A 296 -30.04 34.81 25.26
CA PRO A 296 -30.11 33.42 25.70
C PRO A 296 -28.84 33.04 26.47
N ALA A 297 -29.07 32.63 27.73
CA ALA A 297 -28.13 31.88 28.54
C ALA A 297 -27.65 30.62 27.79
N GLY A 298 -26.34 30.42 27.80
CA GLY A 298 -25.64 29.34 27.13
C GLY A 298 -26.13 27.97 27.59
N TRP A 299 -26.47 27.15 26.61
CA TRP A 299 -26.49 25.70 26.80
C TRP A 299 -25.06 25.25 26.56
N ASP A 300 -24.34 24.95 27.64
CA ASP A 300 -23.04 24.29 27.58
C ASP A 300 -23.22 22.94 26.86
N ALA A 301 -22.94 22.93 25.56
CA ALA A 301 -22.72 21.70 24.83
C ALA A 301 -21.60 20.92 25.55
N PRO A 302 -21.76 19.62 25.81
CA PRO A 302 -20.70 18.84 26.46
C PRO A 302 -19.43 18.96 25.62
N VAL A 303 -18.39 19.56 26.22
CA VAL A 303 -17.04 19.64 25.66
C VAL A 303 -16.65 18.21 25.28
N PRO A 304 -16.27 17.94 24.01
CA PRO A 304 -15.83 16.62 23.60
C PRO A 304 -14.63 16.22 24.47
N GLN A 305 -14.79 15.21 25.30
CA GLN A 305 -13.65 14.69 26.06
C GLN A 305 -12.61 14.16 25.08
N PRO A 306 -11.34 14.55 25.19
CA PRO A 306 -10.29 14.09 24.29
C PRO A 306 -10.15 12.57 24.41
N LYS A 307 -10.28 11.86 23.29
CA LYS A 307 -10.04 10.41 23.24
C LYS A 307 -8.61 10.13 23.71
N PRO A 308 -8.38 9.10 24.55
CA PRO A 308 -7.03 8.75 24.97
C PRO A 308 -6.17 8.43 23.74
N LEU A 309 -4.97 8.98 23.70
CA LEU A 309 -4.00 8.72 22.63
C LEU A 309 -3.43 7.31 22.80
N VAL A 310 -4.00 6.34 22.09
CA VAL A 310 -3.58 4.93 22.15
C VAL A 310 -2.85 4.56 20.87
N ILE A 311 -1.55 4.28 21.00
CA ILE A 311 -0.68 3.84 19.90
C ILE A 311 -0.56 2.32 19.98
N ALA A 312 -1.48 1.60 19.35
CA ALA A 312 -1.50 0.15 19.41
C ALA A 312 -0.45 -0.48 18.47
N GLY A 313 -0.09 0.22 17.39
CA GLY A 313 0.85 -0.26 16.38
C GLY A 313 0.21 -1.24 15.38
N CYS A 314 0.94 -1.53 14.30
CA CYS A 314 0.53 -2.39 13.20
C CYS A 314 1.15 -3.79 13.36
N LYS A 315 0.60 -4.60 14.28
CA LYS A 315 1.17 -5.93 14.62
C LYS A 315 0.99 -6.99 13.53
N GLU A 316 0.06 -6.76 12.60
CA GLU A 316 -0.22 -7.63 11.44
C GLU A 316 0.65 -7.30 10.22
N LEU A 317 1.63 -6.40 10.36
CA LEU A 317 2.49 -5.97 9.26
C LEU A 317 3.34 -7.14 8.74
N ARG A 318 3.28 -7.34 7.42
CA ARG A 318 3.98 -8.39 6.66
C ARG A 318 4.94 -7.82 5.64
N VAL A 319 4.56 -6.72 5.01
CA VAL A 319 5.37 -6.06 3.98
C VAL A 319 5.63 -4.63 4.43
N LEU A 320 6.91 -4.28 4.56
CA LEU A 320 7.34 -2.90 4.73
C LEU A 320 8.35 -2.56 3.64
N GLU A 321 8.03 -1.56 2.83
CA GLU A 321 8.95 -0.98 1.85
C GLU A 321 9.33 0.42 2.30
N ALA A 322 10.59 0.63 2.64
CA ALA A 322 11.14 1.86 3.19
C ALA A 322 12.42 2.30 2.46
N SER A 323 12.54 1.94 1.17
CA SER A 323 13.66 2.36 0.31
C SER A 323 13.83 3.89 0.32
N GLN A 324 15.08 4.35 0.39
CA GLN A 324 15.50 5.75 0.52
C GLN A 324 14.97 6.50 1.76
N CYS A 325 14.48 5.81 2.78
CA CYS A 325 14.25 6.40 4.10
C CYS A 325 15.58 6.50 4.87
N ILE A 326 16.43 7.45 4.47
CA ILE A 326 17.83 7.57 4.94
C ILE A 326 17.99 7.86 6.44
N GLN A 327 16.92 8.26 7.13
CA GLN A 327 16.92 8.60 8.56
C GLN A 327 16.56 7.40 9.46
N ILE A 328 16.26 6.24 8.87
CA ILE A 328 16.01 5.00 9.61
C ILE A 328 17.34 4.39 10.03
N THR A 329 17.44 3.96 11.29
CA THR A 329 18.61 3.28 11.86
C THR A 329 18.22 1.93 12.45
N ASP A 330 19.22 1.19 12.93
CA ASP A 330 19.02 -0.07 13.63
C ASP A 330 18.07 0.04 14.84
N ALA A 331 17.99 1.21 15.49
CA ALA A 331 17.15 1.39 16.68
C ALA A 331 15.65 1.36 16.37
N GLY A 332 15.22 1.96 15.25
CA GLY A 332 13.84 1.90 14.78
C GLY A 332 13.48 0.50 14.27
N LEU A 333 14.39 -0.11 13.49
CA LEU A 333 14.20 -1.46 12.95
C LEU A 333 14.20 -2.53 14.04
N ALA A 334 14.98 -2.39 15.10
CA ALA A 334 14.94 -3.27 16.26
C ALA A 334 13.57 -3.24 16.96
N ALA A 335 12.98 -2.06 17.12
CA ALA A 335 11.65 -1.91 17.71
C ALA A 335 10.59 -2.60 16.84
N LEU A 336 10.67 -2.40 15.51
CA LEU A 336 9.80 -3.03 14.54
C LEU A 336 9.93 -4.56 14.57
N ALA A 337 11.16 -5.10 14.47
CA ALA A 337 11.42 -6.54 14.42
C ALA A 337 10.85 -7.29 15.64
N ARG A 338 10.98 -6.70 16.84
CA ARG A 338 10.48 -7.29 18.10
C ARG A 338 8.96 -7.32 18.21
N ASN A 339 8.26 -6.47 17.47
CA ASN A 339 6.82 -6.26 17.62
C ASN A 339 6.00 -6.71 16.42
N CYS A 340 6.59 -6.69 15.21
CA CYS A 340 5.98 -7.09 13.95
C CYS A 340 6.57 -8.43 13.50
N VAL A 341 6.33 -9.49 14.28
CA VAL A 341 6.91 -10.83 14.06
C VAL A 341 6.38 -11.55 12.81
N ASN A 342 5.36 -10.98 12.17
CA ASN A 342 4.76 -11.49 10.93
C ASN A 342 5.41 -10.93 9.66
N LEU A 343 6.50 -10.16 9.77
CA LEU A 343 7.21 -9.62 8.61
C LEU A 343 7.68 -10.74 7.67
N GLU A 344 7.33 -10.58 6.40
CA GLU A 344 7.58 -11.48 5.27
C GLU A 344 8.50 -10.80 4.25
N LYS A 345 8.26 -9.51 3.95
CA LYS A 345 9.08 -8.69 3.06
C LYS A 345 9.52 -7.41 3.75
N LEU A 346 10.82 -7.12 3.69
CA LEU A 346 11.39 -5.87 4.15
C LEU A 346 12.33 -5.32 3.08
N ASP A 347 12.08 -4.08 2.66
CA ASP A 347 12.91 -3.37 1.69
C ASP A 347 13.49 -2.11 2.32
N LEU A 348 14.82 -2.11 2.45
CA LEU A 348 15.66 -1.07 3.07
C LEU A 348 16.69 -0.51 2.08
N GLU A 349 16.41 -0.61 0.78
CA GLU A 349 17.34 -0.10 -0.24
C GLU A 349 17.72 1.38 0.05
N TYR A 350 18.99 1.74 -0.08
CA TYR A 350 19.53 3.07 0.25
C TYR A 350 19.36 3.54 1.72
N CYS A 351 19.00 2.66 2.67
CA CYS A 351 19.06 2.99 4.09
C CYS A 351 20.50 2.83 4.61
N SER A 352 21.36 3.82 4.33
CA SER A 352 22.81 3.76 4.59
C SER A 352 23.22 3.70 6.07
N GLN A 353 22.31 4.03 7.01
CA GLN A 353 22.53 3.94 8.46
C GLN A 353 22.19 2.55 9.04
N VAL A 354 21.79 1.59 8.20
CA VAL A 354 21.49 0.21 8.61
C VAL A 354 22.77 -0.60 8.66
N THR A 355 22.99 -1.32 9.77
CA THR A 355 24.17 -2.15 9.99
C THR A 355 23.78 -3.61 10.28
N ASP A 356 24.79 -4.45 10.50
CA ASP A 356 24.60 -5.84 10.92
C ASP A 356 23.72 -5.99 12.17
N ALA A 357 23.62 -4.96 13.02
CA ALA A 357 22.74 -4.96 14.18
C ALA A 357 21.27 -5.18 13.79
N THR A 358 20.79 -4.57 12.70
CA THR A 358 19.45 -4.83 12.16
C THR A 358 19.29 -6.30 11.78
N LEU A 359 20.26 -6.86 11.06
CA LEU A 359 20.20 -8.27 10.62
C LEU A 359 20.13 -9.24 11.80
N VAL A 360 20.86 -8.95 12.88
CA VAL A 360 20.78 -9.72 14.14
C VAL A 360 19.37 -9.65 14.74
N GLN A 361 18.71 -8.49 14.74
CA GLN A 361 17.34 -8.38 15.25
C GLN A 361 16.35 -9.16 14.38
N LEU A 362 16.45 -9.05 13.05
CA LEU A 362 15.60 -9.79 12.11
C LEU A 362 15.79 -11.30 12.26
N ALA A 363 17.03 -11.77 12.37
CA ALA A 363 17.40 -13.16 12.59
C ALA A 363 16.77 -13.73 13.87
N THR A 364 16.65 -12.90 14.92
CA THR A 364 16.20 -13.30 16.25
C THR A 364 14.68 -13.29 16.39
N TYR A 365 13.98 -12.30 15.79
CA TYR A 365 12.57 -12.04 16.09
C TYR A 365 11.62 -12.23 14.91
N CYS A 366 12.11 -12.30 13.67
CA CYS A 366 11.26 -12.32 12.47
C CYS A 366 11.36 -13.67 11.73
N PRO A 367 10.66 -14.72 12.17
CA PRO A 367 10.77 -16.06 11.61
C PRO A 367 10.12 -16.22 10.23
N ARG A 368 9.46 -15.20 9.66
CA ARG A 368 8.69 -15.30 8.41
C ARG A 368 9.30 -14.55 7.23
N ILE A 369 10.43 -13.87 7.44
CA ILE A 369 11.08 -13.11 6.37
C ILE A 369 11.49 -14.06 5.24
N ASN A 370 10.95 -13.78 4.06
CA ASN A 370 11.26 -14.49 2.83
C ASN A 370 11.92 -13.58 1.80
N THR A 371 11.68 -12.27 1.86
CA THR A 371 12.25 -11.29 0.93
C THR A 371 12.91 -10.17 1.72
N LEU A 372 14.21 -9.99 1.54
CA LEU A 372 14.97 -8.91 2.14
C LEU A 372 15.77 -8.16 1.06
N VAL A 373 15.61 -6.84 1.02
CA VAL A 373 16.36 -5.96 0.11
C VAL A 373 17.21 -5.03 0.97
N LEU A 374 18.53 -5.13 0.80
CA LEU A 374 19.58 -4.38 1.49
C LEU A 374 20.49 -3.64 0.49
N SER A 375 20.05 -3.48 -0.76
CA SER A 375 20.87 -2.86 -1.79
C SER A 375 21.25 -1.43 -1.38
N HIS A 376 22.51 -1.04 -1.56
CA HIS A 376 23.08 0.22 -1.08
C HIS A 376 23.08 0.41 0.46
N CYS A 377 23.07 -0.67 1.24
CA CYS A 377 23.36 -0.63 2.68
C CYS A 377 24.87 -0.83 2.92
N ASP A 378 25.64 0.24 2.83
CA ASP A 378 27.11 0.22 2.77
C ASP A 378 27.81 -0.38 3.99
N GLN A 379 27.12 -0.48 5.13
CA GLN A 379 27.67 -0.95 6.42
C GLN A 379 27.35 -2.42 6.71
N ILE A 380 26.70 -3.14 5.80
CA ILE A 380 26.42 -4.58 5.94
C ILE A 380 27.66 -5.39 5.58
N THR A 381 28.00 -6.35 6.44
CA THR A 381 29.18 -7.21 6.27
C THR A 381 28.82 -8.69 6.20
N ASP A 382 29.80 -9.53 5.88
CA ASP A 382 29.66 -10.99 5.87
C ASP A 382 29.18 -11.55 7.23
N GLU A 383 29.57 -10.90 8.35
CA GLU A 383 29.11 -11.31 9.69
C GLU A 383 27.60 -11.10 9.83
N GLY A 384 27.08 -9.94 9.42
CA GLY A 384 25.63 -9.68 9.44
C GLY A 384 24.83 -10.70 8.63
N ILE A 385 25.31 -11.04 7.43
CA ILE A 385 24.68 -12.08 6.59
C ILE A 385 24.77 -13.45 7.26
N THR A 386 25.92 -13.81 7.83
CA THR A 386 26.11 -15.06 8.58
C THR A 386 25.12 -15.18 9.74
N ARG A 387 24.89 -14.09 10.49
CA ARG A 387 23.91 -14.04 11.58
C ARG A 387 22.48 -14.15 11.07
N LEU A 388 22.16 -13.51 9.94
CA LEU A 388 20.83 -13.60 9.31
C LEU A 388 20.51 -15.03 8.88
N VAL A 389 21.43 -15.67 8.14
CA VAL A 389 21.21 -17.02 7.61
C VAL A 389 21.18 -18.08 8.70
N GLY A 390 21.94 -17.89 9.79
CA GLY A 390 21.91 -18.74 10.98
C GLY A 390 20.69 -18.52 11.90
N GLY A 391 19.85 -17.51 11.61
CA GLY A 391 18.67 -17.15 12.40
C GLY A 391 17.42 -17.98 12.11
N LEU A 392 16.28 -17.50 12.60
CA LEU A 392 14.99 -18.18 12.45
C LEU A 392 14.46 -18.21 11.01
N CYS A 393 14.73 -17.16 10.22
CA CYS A 393 14.24 -17.02 8.84
C CYS A 393 15.20 -17.63 7.80
N GLY A 394 16.49 -17.63 8.06
CA GLY A 394 17.52 -18.01 7.10
C GLY A 394 17.36 -19.41 6.47
N PRO A 395 17.33 -20.50 7.25
CA PRO A 395 17.44 -21.85 6.69
C PRO A 395 16.22 -22.30 5.85
N GLN A 396 15.01 -21.89 6.26
CA GLN A 396 13.76 -22.43 5.71
C GLN A 396 12.82 -21.38 5.08
N GLN A 397 13.04 -20.09 5.28
CA GLN A 397 12.06 -19.07 4.88
C GLN A 397 12.62 -18.10 3.84
N LEU A 398 13.91 -17.77 3.92
CA LEU A 398 14.54 -16.83 3.01
C LEU A 398 14.52 -17.35 1.57
N GLN A 399 13.88 -16.59 0.68
CA GLN A 399 13.70 -16.92 -0.74
C GLN A 399 14.39 -15.90 -1.65
N ARG A 400 14.36 -14.62 -1.29
CA ARG A 400 14.99 -13.55 -2.05
C ARG A 400 15.82 -12.67 -1.14
N LEU A 401 17.09 -12.49 -1.51
CA LEU A 401 18.00 -11.57 -0.85
C LEU A 401 18.68 -10.70 -1.90
N ALA A 402 18.40 -9.39 -1.87
CA ALA A 402 19.06 -8.42 -2.73
C ALA A 402 20.06 -7.61 -1.91
N MET A 403 21.30 -7.57 -2.36
CA MET A 403 22.43 -6.92 -1.67
C MET A 403 23.31 -6.21 -2.70
N ASP A 404 22.69 -5.59 -3.70
CA ASP A 404 23.41 -4.85 -4.73
C ASP A 404 24.16 -3.68 -4.10
N ASN A 405 25.34 -3.35 -4.62
CA ASN A 405 26.15 -2.24 -4.16
C ASN A 405 26.48 -2.29 -2.66
N CYS A 406 26.64 -3.49 -2.07
CA CYS A 406 27.15 -3.67 -0.72
C CYS A 406 28.67 -3.92 -0.75
N PRO A 407 29.52 -2.90 -0.53
CA PRO A 407 30.96 -2.96 -0.84
C PRO A 407 31.78 -3.84 0.11
N LEU A 408 31.24 -4.18 1.28
CA LEU A 408 31.94 -4.96 2.31
C LEU A 408 31.67 -6.47 2.23
N LEU A 409 30.78 -6.90 1.33
CA LEU A 409 30.44 -8.32 1.16
C LEU A 409 31.47 -9.04 0.31
N THR A 410 31.93 -10.19 0.78
CA THR A 410 32.89 -11.06 0.08
C THR A 410 32.26 -12.41 -0.25
N ASP A 411 33.04 -13.28 -0.90
CA ASP A 411 32.63 -14.66 -1.18
C ASP A 411 32.24 -15.45 0.08
N SER A 412 32.68 -15.03 1.27
CA SER A 412 32.32 -15.65 2.57
C SER A 412 30.82 -15.61 2.81
N SER A 413 30.14 -14.49 2.50
CA SER A 413 28.68 -14.40 2.60
C SER A 413 27.98 -15.39 1.67
N LEU A 414 28.52 -15.61 0.47
CA LEU A 414 27.96 -16.54 -0.51
C LEU A 414 28.11 -18.01 -0.06
N GLU A 415 29.25 -18.38 0.52
CA GLU A 415 29.46 -19.72 1.07
C GLU A 415 28.46 -20.04 2.20
N MET A 416 28.18 -19.07 3.07
CA MET A 416 27.18 -19.22 4.13
C MET A 416 25.75 -19.31 3.57
N LEU A 417 25.41 -18.51 2.56
CA LEU A 417 24.10 -18.59 1.89
C LEU A 417 23.87 -19.96 1.23
N GLY A 418 24.87 -20.47 0.51
CA GLY A 418 24.76 -21.75 -0.19
C GLY A 418 24.75 -22.97 0.75
N SER A 419 25.43 -22.89 1.90
CA SER A 419 25.46 -23.99 2.87
C SER A 419 24.22 -24.07 3.76
N VAL A 420 23.58 -22.92 4.09
CA VAL A 420 22.50 -22.87 5.09
C VAL A 420 21.12 -22.73 4.46
N CYS A 421 20.94 -21.87 3.44
CA CYS A 421 19.63 -21.51 2.93
C CYS A 421 19.11 -22.49 1.87
N GLN A 422 18.11 -23.30 2.24
CA GLN A 422 17.58 -24.37 1.36
C GLN A 422 16.50 -23.88 0.39
N ASN A 423 15.79 -22.82 0.76
CA ASN A 423 14.67 -22.26 -0.02
C ASN A 423 15.05 -20.99 -0.79
N LEU A 424 16.33 -20.63 -0.82
CA LEU A 424 16.80 -19.43 -1.51
C LEU A 424 16.63 -19.61 -3.02
N CYS A 425 15.80 -18.76 -3.61
CA CYS A 425 15.42 -18.80 -5.02
C CYS A 425 16.11 -17.71 -5.85
N GLN A 426 16.38 -16.55 -5.25
CA GLN A 426 17.01 -15.42 -5.94
C GLN A 426 17.98 -14.66 -5.04
N VAL A 427 19.16 -14.34 -5.60
CA VAL A 427 20.15 -13.47 -4.97
C VAL A 427 20.62 -12.43 -5.98
N ASP A 428 20.52 -11.16 -5.61
CA ASP A 428 20.92 -10.00 -6.43
C ASP A 428 22.19 -9.37 -5.82
N LEU A 429 23.28 -9.26 -6.61
CA LEU A 429 24.66 -8.91 -6.20
C LEU A 429 25.33 -7.97 -7.22
N TYR A 430 24.56 -7.11 -7.89
CA TYR A 430 25.14 -6.13 -8.81
C TYR A 430 26.12 -5.22 -8.05
N ASP A 431 27.26 -4.90 -8.66
CA ASP A 431 28.28 -3.99 -8.11
C ASP A 431 28.84 -4.35 -6.71
N CYS A 432 28.78 -5.61 -6.28
CA CYS A 432 29.53 -6.12 -5.12
C CYS A 432 30.99 -6.39 -5.50
N GLN A 433 31.85 -5.38 -5.36
CA GLN A 433 33.21 -5.40 -5.91
C GLN A 433 34.15 -6.46 -5.31
N LEU A 434 33.90 -6.92 -4.08
CA LEU A 434 34.70 -7.93 -3.41
C LEU A 434 34.19 -9.36 -3.63
N ILE A 435 33.05 -9.53 -4.30
CA ILE A 435 32.53 -10.84 -4.71
C ILE A 435 33.18 -11.24 -6.02
N THR A 436 33.79 -12.42 -6.04
CA THR A 436 34.51 -12.92 -7.20
C THR A 436 33.60 -13.78 -8.10
N ARG A 437 34.03 -13.96 -9.35
CA ARG A 437 33.39 -14.93 -10.26
C ARG A 437 33.41 -16.35 -9.66
N GLN A 438 34.48 -16.71 -8.96
CA GLN A 438 34.64 -18.03 -8.34
C GLN A 438 33.64 -18.23 -7.20
N GLY A 439 33.42 -17.22 -6.35
CA GLY A 439 32.42 -17.28 -5.28
C GLY A 439 31.00 -17.55 -5.82
N ILE A 440 30.62 -16.88 -6.90
CA ILE A 440 29.33 -17.10 -7.55
C ILE A 440 29.22 -18.47 -8.21
N GLU A 441 30.30 -18.96 -8.85
CA GLU A 441 30.34 -20.31 -9.39
C GLU A 441 30.18 -21.37 -8.29
N ASN A 442 30.86 -21.19 -7.16
CA ASN A 442 30.75 -22.08 -5.99
C ASN A 442 29.31 -22.09 -5.45
N LEU A 443 28.68 -20.92 -5.28
CA LEU A 443 27.30 -20.81 -4.84
C LEU A 443 26.32 -21.48 -5.82
N LYS A 444 26.55 -21.35 -7.13
CA LYS A 444 25.74 -21.99 -8.16
C LYS A 444 25.91 -23.52 -8.18
N GLN A 445 27.10 -24.02 -7.86
CA GLN A 445 27.34 -25.46 -7.71
C GLN A 445 26.60 -26.04 -6.51
N GLN A 446 26.60 -25.31 -5.38
CA GLN A 446 25.85 -25.70 -4.18
C GLN A 446 24.34 -25.66 -4.43
N ASN A 447 23.83 -24.61 -5.08
CA ASN A 447 22.40 -24.41 -5.33
C ASN A 447 22.09 -24.20 -6.83
N PRO A 448 21.93 -25.27 -7.64
CA PRO A 448 21.77 -25.15 -9.10
C PRO A 448 20.49 -24.46 -9.58
N ARG A 449 19.45 -24.40 -8.73
CA ARG A 449 18.18 -23.73 -9.01
C ARG A 449 18.17 -22.25 -8.63
N LEU A 450 19.20 -21.79 -7.93
CA LEU A 450 19.30 -20.40 -7.47
C LEU A 450 19.52 -19.46 -8.65
N LYS A 451 18.65 -18.45 -8.76
CA LYS A 451 18.82 -17.36 -9.73
C LYS A 451 19.77 -16.32 -9.13
N ILE A 452 21.01 -16.31 -9.61
CA ILE A 452 22.01 -15.31 -9.20
C ILE A 452 22.03 -14.19 -10.25
N GLN A 453 21.79 -12.95 -9.83
CA GLN A 453 21.89 -11.76 -10.66
C GLN A 453 23.13 -10.96 -10.24
N ALA A 454 24.18 -11.05 -11.05
CA ALA A 454 25.42 -10.31 -10.84
C ALA A 454 25.95 -9.83 -12.20
N PHE A 455 26.62 -8.69 -12.21
CA PHE A 455 27.29 -8.18 -13.41
C PHE A 455 28.79 -8.20 -13.21
N PHE A 456 29.49 -8.89 -14.11
CA PHE A 456 30.93 -8.74 -14.26
C PHE A 456 31.20 -8.17 -15.64
N ALA A 457 31.75 -6.96 -15.67
CA ALA A 457 32.23 -6.39 -16.92
C ALA A 457 33.15 -7.42 -17.63
N PRO A 458 33.03 -7.57 -18.96
CA PRO A 458 34.04 -8.29 -19.73
C PRO A 458 35.40 -7.68 -19.41
N GLY A 459 36.43 -8.52 -19.24
CA GLY A 459 37.79 -8.01 -19.04
C GLY A 459 38.12 -7.03 -20.16
N THR A 460 38.54 -5.82 -19.81
CA THR A 460 39.04 -4.85 -20.77
C THR A 460 40.15 -5.55 -21.56
N PRO A 461 40.07 -5.64 -22.90
CA PRO A 461 41.13 -6.25 -23.68
C PRO A 461 42.45 -5.57 -23.31
N PRO A 462 43.55 -6.32 -23.11
CA PRO A 462 44.84 -5.71 -22.83
C PRO A 462 45.15 -4.68 -23.92
N GLU A 463 45.71 -3.52 -23.55
CA GLU A 463 46.20 -2.54 -24.53
C GLU A 463 47.14 -3.27 -25.49
N SER A 464 46.65 -3.53 -26.71
CA SER A 464 47.45 -4.17 -27.74
C SER A 464 48.69 -3.31 -27.95
N ALA A 465 49.87 -3.90 -27.76
CA ALA A 465 51.18 -3.31 -28.02
C ALA A 465 51.39 -3.07 -29.53
N LEU A 466 50.55 -2.23 -30.14
CA LEU A 466 50.66 -1.77 -31.51
C LEU A 466 50.48 -0.25 -31.53
N GLY A 467 51.64 0.42 -31.46
CA GLY A 467 51.97 1.61 -32.25
C GLY A 467 51.08 2.84 -32.06
N HIS A 468 51.69 3.91 -31.55
CA HIS A 468 51.24 5.29 -31.64
C HIS A 468 50.36 5.60 -32.86
N ARG A 469 49.04 5.74 -32.67
CA ARG A 469 48.23 6.68 -33.43
C ARG A 469 47.25 7.40 -32.51
N ARG A 470 47.17 8.70 -32.71
CA ARG A 470 46.49 9.69 -31.87
C ARG A 470 45.04 9.31 -31.61
N ARG A 471 44.67 9.32 -30.32
CA ARG A 471 43.31 9.12 -29.82
C ARG A 471 42.41 10.26 -30.30
N TYR A 472 41.41 9.94 -31.11
CA TYR A 472 40.13 10.62 -31.08
C TYR A 472 39.11 9.62 -30.53
N CYS A 473 38.66 9.84 -29.30
CA CYS A 473 37.57 9.09 -28.67
C CYS A 473 36.25 9.50 -29.34
N ARG A 474 35.52 8.55 -29.95
CA ARG A 474 34.19 8.77 -30.53
C ARG A 474 33.04 8.59 -29.53
N CYS A 475 33.34 8.50 -28.23
CA CYS A 475 32.32 8.28 -27.18
C CYS A 475 31.82 9.58 -26.53
N CYS A 476 32.32 10.75 -26.93
CA CYS A 476 31.69 12.03 -26.61
C CYS A 476 30.83 12.51 -27.79
N ALA A 477 29.68 11.85 -27.96
CA ALA A 477 28.52 12.47 -28.58
C ALA A 477 27.40 12.41 -27.55
N ILE A 478 27.50 13.31 -26.57
CA ILE A 478 26.34 13.84 -25.86
C ILE A 478 25.64 14.74 -26.88
N LEU A 479 24.44 14.34 -27.29
CA LEU A 479 23.28 15.21 -27.40
C LEU A 479 22.07 14.44 -26.90
#